data_AF-A0AAW1RW94-F1
#
_entry.id   AF-A0AAW1RW94-F1
#
_cell.length_a   1.000
_cell.length_b   1.000
_cell.length_c   1.000
_cell.angle_alpha   90.00
_cell.angle_beta   90.00
_cell.angle_gamma   90.00
#
_symmetry.space_group_name_H-M   'P 1'
#
loop_
_entity.id
_entity.type
_entity.pdbx_description
1 polymer ?
#
loop_
_entity_poly.entity_id
_entity_poly.type
_entity_poly.pdbx_seq_one_letter_code
_entity_poly.pdbx_strand_id
1 'polypeptide(L)'
;MDAQPFAETQQFFVKQRAAIDRLRADNVLLKEEVMLENRFSVAPTSAAAATAILGLQEQSEVYNQKIGAERARMLDLREKLAALRARVAEQRRAMGGVNAARDGDMQACKIHSHGREAHAAGAGRERAQAEAGGLKAAADREQANAEAEWRQLTQLLEHARQQREAARNREIEARDLQTLTVLSSEVGPRRRTASPASGGARTGAAAADRLRELGAAFDAVLAATGAADVDALAATIVAGEDTNFRLLGYVGAVNAEADALEAAAADLRGEVAAAGDAAAAADAARRAVTQELEGRLSATEASASGFEGRRDSAAACTSRLRDGLAMLWQRAGCDTPAVRALLGSGGPTDASLMQFLGVLEQRTHELLQAYVAKVVAEGPGQQKRARALLAPPSAPGSGEAGAAITVDPPTTVPPPAGAASAAAGSADGSDGSGAEDDDQPLDRQALYQRVQRSLARHSPAAATPLARPKHLRSGGQGRYRSVASGGLPTTGVGADEDLAVVLVDHGSKRVEANKMLEEFAELYRQTTQRQLVEIAHMELAQPSIADAVAKCAAAGAKKVVVAPYFLSRGRHITEDIPALVASAQAEHPSLQCVVADPIGIDPLMVQLIEKRVADTLPAAT
;
A
#
# COMPACT_ATOMS: atom_id res chain seq x y z
N MET A 1 -115.60 26.72 -47.68
CA MET A 1 -114.28 26.47 -48.28
C MET A 1 -113.74 27.85 -48.63
N ASP A 2 -112.74 28.45 -47.98
CA ASP A 2 -111.59 27.92 -47.25
C ASP A 2 -111.04 28.98 -46.27
N ALA A 3 -111.00 28.69 -44.96
CA ALA A 3 -110.33 29.53 -43.96
C ALA A 3 -109.15 28.81 -43.27
N GLN A 4 -108.89 27.55 -43.65
CA GLN A 4 -107.83 26.73 -43.05
C GLN A 4 -106.38 27.05 -43.50
N PRO A 5 -106.10 27.48 -44.75
CA PRO A 5 -104.70 27.64 -45.17
C PRO A 5 -103.98 28.82 -44.48
N PHE A 6 -104.70 29.88 -44.12
CA PHE A 6 -104.09 31.09 -43.55
C PHE A 6 -103.63 30.89 -42.09
N ALA A 7 -104.42 30.15 -41.30
CA ALA A 7 -104.12 29.84 -39.91
C ALA A 7 -102.90 28.92 -39.77
N GLU A 8 -102.73 27.96 -40.68
CA GLU A 8 -101.57 27.07 -40.71
C GLU A 8 -100.28 27.83 -41.05
N THR A 9 -100.31 28.75 -42.02
CA THR A 9 -99.17 29.63 -42.29
C THR A 9 -98.80 30.52 -41.11
N GLN A 10 -99.78 31.09 -40.40
CA GLN A 10 -99.50 31.90 -39.21
C GLN A 10 -98.86 31.07 -38.10
N GLN A 11 -99.36 29.86 -37.85
CA GLN A 11 -98.75 28.94 -36.88
C GLN A 11 -97.33 28.52 -37.27
N PHE A 12 -97.06 28.36 -38.56
CA PHE A 12 -95.71 28.07 -39.07
C PHE A 12 -94.74 29.22 -38.80
N PHE A 13 -95.14 30.48 -39.05
CA PHE A 13 -94.30 31.65 -38.75
C PHE A 13 -94.06 31.85 -37.24
N VAL A 14 -95.05 31.55 -36.40
CA VAL A 14 -94.87 31.58 -34.93
C VAL A 14 -93.86 30.52 -34.48
N LYS A 15 -93.93 29.31 -35.03
CA LYS A 15 -92.95 28.24 -34.75
C LYS A 15 -91.55 28.59 -35.24
N GLN A 16 -91.42 29.15 -36.45
CA GLN A 16 -90.13 29.63 -36.96
C GLN A 16 -89.56 30.76 -36.11
N ARG A 17 -90.40 31.70 -35.64
CA ARG A 17 -89.94 32.78 -34.76
C ARG A 17 -89.41 32.24 -33.43
N ALA A 18 -90.13 31.30 -32.81
CA ALA A 18 -89.68 30.65 -31.58
C ALA A 18 -88.36 29.87 -31.76
N ALA A 19 -88.16 29.24 -32.92
CA ALA A 19 -86.90 28.57 -33.25
C ALA A 19 -85.74 29.56 -33.44
N ILE A 20 -85.98 30.70 -34.09
CA ILE A 20 -84.98 31.77 -34.25
C ILE A 20 -84.62 32.38 -32.89
N ASP A 21 -85.60 32.59 -32.02
CA ASP A 21 -85.37 33.14 -30.68
C ASP A 21 -84.59 32.15 -29.79
N ARG A 22 -84.82 30.84 -29.92
CA ARG A 22 -83.97 29.80 -29.31
C ARG A 22 -82.54 29.84 -29.83
N LEU A 23 -82.36 29.83 -31.15
CA LEU A 23 -81.02 29.90 -31.76
C LEU A 23 -80.27 31.18 -31.38
N ARG A 24 -80.97 32.30 -31.16
CA ARG A 24 -80.37 33.54 -30.64
C ARG A 24 -79.92 33.39 -29.20
N ALA A 25 -80.72 32.74 -28.34
CA ALA A 25 -80.33 32.47 -26.96
C ALA A 25 -79.10 31.54 -26.89
N ASP A 26 -79.08 30.48 -27.69
CA ASP A 26 -77.95 29.55 -27.77
C ASP A 26 -76.69 30.24 -28.30
N ASN A 27 -76.82 31.14 -29.28
CA ASN A 27 -75.68 31.94 -29.78
C ASN A 27 -75.14 32.93 -28.74
N VAL A 28 -75.98 33.44 -27.84
CA VAL A 28 -75.52 34.30 -26.73
C VAL A 28 -74.72 33.46 -25.73
N LEU A 29 -75.20 32.26 -25.38
CA LEU A 29 -74.47 31.34 -24.50
C LEU A 29 -73.13 30.89 -25.10
N LEU A 30 -73.12 30.48 -26.38
CA LEU A 30 -71.89 30.13 -27.10
C LEU A 30 -70.91 31.30 -27.18
N LYS A 31 -71.39 32.53 -27.34
CA LYS A 31 -70.53 33.73 -27.29
C LYS A 31 -69.94 33.96 -25.91
N GLU A 32 -70.71 33.74 -24.85
CA GLU A 32 -70.21 33.82 -23.47
C GLU A 32 -69.17 32.72 -23.19
N GLU A 33 -69.39 31.51 -23.70
CA GLU A 33 -68.48 30.37 -23.57
C GLU A 33 -67.17 30.61 -24.34
N VAL A 34 -67.23 31.07 -25.59
CA VAL A 34 -66.04 31.45 -26.39
C VAL A 34 -65.31 32.65 -25.79
N MET A 35 -66.02 33.61 -25.20
CA MET A 35 -65.42 34.73 -24.47
C MET A 35 -64.71 34.26 -23.19
N LEU A 36 -65.24 33.25 -22.51
CA LEU A 36 -64.59 32.62 -21.36
C LEU A 36 -63.35 31.84 -21.81
N GLU A 37 -63.43 31.02 -22.86
CA GLU A 37 -62.27 30.32 -23.43
C GLU A 37 -61.17 31.28 -23.90
N ASN A 38 -61.51 32.37 -24.59
CA ASN A 38 -60.54 33.39 -24.99
C ASN A 38 -60.00 34.22 -23.80
N ARG A 39 -60.73 34.29 -22.68
CA ARG A 39 -60.23 34.86 -21.42
C ARG A 39 -59.22 33.93 -20.73
N PHE A 40 -59.32 32.62 -20.93
CA PHE A 40 -58.38 31.61 -20.42
C PHE A 40 -57.19 31.34 -21.35
N SER A 41 -57.09 32.04 -22.50
CA SER A 41 -55.88 32.06 -23.33
C SER A 41 -54.76 32.81 -22.59
N VAL A 42 -54.05 32.09 -21.74
CA VAL A 42 -52.92 32.51 -20.92
C VAL A 42 -51.91 33.34 -21.73
N ALA A 43 -51.91 34.66 -21.55
CA ALA A 43 -50.69 35.44 -21.79
C ALA A 43 -49.71 35.10 -20.64
N PRO A 44 -48.43 34.85 -20.93
CA PRO A 44 -47.52 34.36 -19.91
C PRO A 44 -47.31 35.45 -18.85
N THR A 45 -47.42 35.01 -17.59
CA THR A 45 -46.71 35.57 -16.44
C THR A 45 -45.35 36.06 -16.90
N SER A 46 -44.98 37.29 -16.50
CA SER A 46 -43.66 37.92 -16.74
C SER A 46 -42.62 36.86 -17.06
N ALA A 47 -42.24 36.73 -18.33
CA ALA A 47 -41.47 35.58 -18.81
C ALA A 47 -40.23 35.33 -17.94
N ALA A 48 -39.65 36.39 -17.38
CA ALA A 48 -38.53 36.33 -16.43
C ALA A 48 -38.81 35.52 -15.14
N ALA A 49 -40.01 35.64 -14.55
CA ALA A 49 -40.37 34.90 -13.34
C ALA A 49 -40.59 33.40 -13.62
N ALA A 50 -41.18 33.08 -14.78
CA ALA A 50 -41.35 31.71 -15.25
C ALA A 50 -40.00 31.02 -15.47
N THR A 51 -39.05 31.71 -16.12
CA THR A 51 -37.70 31.17 -16.34
C THR A 51 -36.93 31.00 -15.03
N ALA A 52 -37.13 31.89 -14.04
CA ALA A 52 -36.47 31.79 -12.74
C ALA A 52 -36.95 30.58 -11.92
N ILE A 53 -38.25 30.30 -11.91
CA ILE A 53 -38.82 29.15 -11.20
C ILE A 53 -38.38 27.84 -11.86
N LEU A 54 -38.43 27.75 -13.19
CA LEU A 54 -37.94 26.59 -13.94
C LEU A 54 -36.43 26.38 -13.71
N GLY A 55 -35.64 27.46 -13.69
CA GLY A 55 -34.22 27.40 -13.40
C GLY A 55 -33.90 26.88 -11.99
N LEU A 56 -34.68 27.27 -10.98
CA LEU A 56 -34.54 26.74 -9.61
C LEU A 56 -34.94 25.26 -9.52
N GLN A 57 -35.95 24.83 -10.27
CA GLN A 57 -36.37 23.42 -10.34
C GLN A 57 -35.29 22.56 -11.00
N GLU A 58 -34.77 22.98 -12.16
CA GLU A 58 -33.69 22.29 -12.86
C GLU A 58 -32.42 22.23 -12.01
N GLN A 59 -32.08 23.31 -11.28
CA GLN A 59 -30.98 23.30 -10.32
C GLN A 59 -31.21 22.29 -9.18
N SER A 60 -32.42 22.21 -8.63
CA SER A 60 -32.77 21.23 -7.59
C SER A 60 -32.61 19.79 -8.08
N GLU A 61 -33.05 19.49 -9.30
CA GLU A 61 -32.89 18.18 -9.93
C GLU A 61 -31.42 17.82 -10.16
N VAL A 62 -30.63 18.76 -10.67
CA VAL A 62 -29.18 18.59 -10.85
C VAL A 62 -28.48 18.35 -9.50
N TYR A 63 -28.86 19.08 -8.45
CA TYR A 63 -28.30 18.84 -7.11
C TYR A 63 -28.71 17.49 -6.55
N ASN A 64 -29.96 17.04 -6.74
CA ASN A 64 -30.38 15.70 -6.33
C ASN A 64 -29.59 14.61 -7.06
N GLN A 65 -29.32 14.77 -8.36
CA GLN A 65 -28.51 13.83 -9.13
C GLN A 65 -27.05 13.81 -8.64
N LYS A 66 -26.46 14.98 -8.35
CA LYS A 66 -25.11 15.10 -7.78
C LYS A 66 -25.01 14.48 -6.38
N ILE A 67 -25.98 14.74 -5.51
CA ILE A 67 -26.06 14.12 -4.17
C ILE A 67 -26.18 12.60 -4.29
N GLY A 68 -26.98 12.09 -5.24
CA GLY A 68 -27.09 10.66 -5.51
C GLY A 68 -25.75 10.05 -5.95
N ALA A 69 -25.04 10.70 -6.86
CA ALA A 69 -23.72 10.25 -7.32
C ALA A 69 -22.67 10.27 -6.20
N GLU A 70 -22.63 11.32 -5.38
CA GLU A 70 -21.73 11.40 -4.22
C GLU A 70 -22.08 10.35 -3.15
N ARG A 71 -23.36 10.09 -2.90
CA ARG A 71 -23.78 9.00 -2.01
C ARG A 71 -23.32 7.63 -2.49
N ALA A 72 -23.40 7.37 -3.80
CA ALA A 72 -22.90 6.13 -4.39
C ALA A 72 -21.36 6.00 -4.23
N ARG A 73 -20.62 7.09 -4.47
CA ARG A 73 -19.16 7.15 -4.25
C ARG A 73 -18.79 6.91 -2.79
N MET A 74 -19.52 7.50 -1.84
CA MET A 74 -19.31 7.28 -0.41
C MET A 74 -19.53 5.82 -0.01
N LEU A 75 -20.54 5.15 -0.57
CA LEU A 75 -20.80 3.73 -0.30
C LEU A 75 -19.65 2.84 -0.79
N ASP A 76 -19.18 3.06 -2.02
CA ASP A 76 -18.04 2.33 -2.60
C ASP A 76 -16.75 2.55 -1.78
N LEU A 77 -16.46 3.79 -1.37
CA LEU A 77 -15.31 4.09 -0.52
C LEU A 77 -15.43 3.44 0.88
N ARG A 78 -16.63 3.43 1.47
CA ARG A 78 -16.88 2.76 2.75
C ARG A 78 -16.71 1.25 2.65
N GLU A 79 -17.15 0.63 1.55
CA GLU A 79 -16.95 -0.79 1.30
C GLU A 79 -15.46 -1.14 1.15
N LYS A 80 -14.71 -0.33 0.41
CA LYS A 80 -13.25 -0.45 0.28
C LYS A 80 -12.53 -0.31 1.63
N LEU A 81 -12.93 0.68 2.45
CA LEU A 81 -12.38 0.86 3.80
C LEU A 81 -12.72 -0.33 4.71
N ALA A 82 -13.94 -0.85 4.65
CA ALA A 82 -14.34 -2.03 5.43
C ALA A 82 -13.53 -3.27 5.02
N ALA A 83 -13.33 -3.50 3.72
CA ALA A 83 -12.52 -4.60 3.20
C ALA A 83 -11.05 -4.48 3.63
N LEU A 84 -10.46 -3.29 3.56
CA LEU A 84 -9.08 -3.05 4.03
C LEU A 84 -8.96 -3.26 5.55
N ARG A 85 -9.89 -2.74 6.34
CA ARG A 85 -9.92 -2.94 7.81
C ARG A 85 -10.08 -4.42 8.17
N ALA A 86 -10.89 -5.17 7.44
CA ALA A 86 -11.07 -6.61 7.63
C ALA A 86 -9.76 -7.38 7.34
N ARG A 87 -9.08 -7.08 6.23
CA ARG A 87 -7.77 -7.68 5.92
C ARG A 87 -6.71 -7.38 6.97
N VAL A 88 -6.67 -6.15 7.50
CA VAL A 88 -5.76 -5.78 8.60
C VAL A 88 -6.09 -6.55 9.87
N ALA A 89 -7.38 -6.71 10.20
CA ALA A 89 -7.80 -7.48 11.36
C ALA A 89 -7.45 -8.97 11.22
N GLU A 90 -7.61 -9.54 10.03
CA GLU A 90 -7.26 -10.93 9.74
C GLU A 90 -5.76 -11.19 9.81
N GLN A 91 -4.93 -10.32 9.23
CA GLN A 91 -3.47 -10.39 9.39
C GLN A 91 -3.04 -10.24 10.84
N ARG A 92 -3.67 -9.34 11.62
CA ARG A 92 -3.38 -9.21 13.06
C ARG A 92 -3.74 -10.46 13.84
N ARG A 93 -4.83 -11.16 13.49
CA ARG A 93 -5.17 -12.46 14.08
C ARG A 93 -4.14 -13.52 13.69
N ALA A 94 -3.71 -13.54 12.43
CA ALA A 94 -2.68 -14.47 11.95
C ALA A 94 -1.31 -14.23 12.61
N MET A 95 -0.97 -12.97 12.94
CA MET A 95 0.27 -12.59 13.63
C MET A 95 0.16 -12.66 15.18
N GLY A 96 -0.92 -13.23 15.74
CA GLY A 96 -1.06 -13.44 17.19
C GLY A 96 -1.48 -12.21 18.01
N GLY A 97 -1.79 -11.08 17.37
CA GLY A 97 -2.27 -9.87 18.04
C GLY A 97 -1.24 -9.14 18.90
N VAL A 98 -1.60 -7.94 19.39
CA VAL A 98 -0.75 -7.06 20.22
C VAL A 98 -0.29 -7.74 21.53
N ASN A 99 -1.03 -8.75 21.99
CA ASN A 99 -0.68 -9.51 23.18
C ASN A 99 0.40 -10.56 22.91
N ALA A 100 0.52 -11.17 21.73
CA ALA A 100 1.64 -12.07 21.45
C ALA A 100 2.99 -11.33 21.49
N ALA A 101 3.03 -10.08 21.01
CA ALA A 101 4.21 -9.23 21.15
C ALA A 101 4.50 -8.85 22.61
N ARG A 102 3.46 -8.48 23.38
CA ARG A 102 3.61 -8.11 24.80
C ARG A 102 3.95 -9.30 25.70
N ASP A 103 3.40 -10.47 25.41
CA ASP A 103 3.71 -11.74 26.08
C ASP A 103 5.12 -12.20 25.69
N GLY A 104 5.51 -12.03 24.42
CA GLY A 104 6.88 -12.21 23.94
C GLY A 104 7.89 -11.30 24.65
N ASP A 105 7.60 -10.00 24.76
CA ASP A 105 8.45 -9.03 25.48
C ASP A 105 8.53 -9.32 26.98
N MET A 106 7.42 -9.71 27.60
CA MET A 106 7.39 -10.08 29.02
C MET A 106 8.18 -11.37 29.26
N GLN A 107 8.12 -12.33 28.34
CA GLN A 107 8.87 -13.58 28.40
C GLN A 107 10.36 -13.34 28.11
N ALA A 108 10.70 -12.45 27.17
CA ALA A 108 12.07 -12.01 26.90
C ALA A 108 12.67 -11.26 28.11
N CYS A 109 11.91 -10.41 28.78
CA CYS A 109 12.33 -9.73 30.01
C CYS A 109 12.62 -10.71 31.15
N LYS A 110 11.77 -11.74 31.31
CA LYS A 110 12.00 -12.82 32.29
C LYS A 110 13.25 -13.63 31.93
N ILE A 111 13.43 -13.98 30.66
CA ILE A 111 14.63 -14.70 30.20
C ILE A 111 15.88 -13.85 30.44
N HIS A 112 15.84 -12.53 30.18
CA HIS A 112 16.96 -11.63 30.46
C HIS A 112 17.25 -11.45 31.95
N SER A 113 16.23 -11.49 32.82
CA SER A 113 16.45 -11.43 34.28
C SER A 113 17.11 -12.71 34.77
N HIS A 114 16.61 -13.87 34.32
CA HIS A 114 17.17 -15.18 34.66
C HIS A 114 18.58 -15.35 34.07
N GLY A 115 18.82 -14.84 32.86
CA GLY A 115 20.14 -14.81 32.24
C GLY A 115 21.14 -13.97 33.04
N ARG A 116 20.74 -12.79 33.52
CA ARG A 116 21.59 -11.96 34.40
C ARG A 116 21.91 -12.65 35.73
N GLU A 117 20.93 -13.31 36.34
CA GLU A 117 21.13 -14.09 37.56
C GLU A 117 22.08 -15.29 37.30
N ALA A 118 21.93 -15.98 36.17
CA ALA A 118 22.80 -17.08 35.78
C ALA A 118 24.25 -16.63 35.52
N HIS A 119 24.44 -15.50 34.82
CA HIS A 119 25.77 -14.92 34.61
C HIS A 119 26.41 -14.44 35.91
N ALA A 120 25.65 -13.83 36.81
CA ALA A 120 26.14 -13.44 38.13
C ALA A 120 26.55 -14.67 38.98
N ALA A 121 25.76 -15.75 38.92
CA ALA A 121 26.09 -17.02 39.57
C ALA A 121 27.30 -17.72 38.91
N GLY A 122 27.48 -17.58 37.60
CA GLY A 122 28.67 -18.04 36.87
C GLY A 122 29.93 -17.30 37.33
N ALA A 123 29.91 -15.97 37.31
CA ALA A 123 31.02 -15.13 37.77
C ALA A 123 31.34 -15.38 39.26
N GLY A 124 30.33 -15.65 40.09
CA GLY A 124 30.54 -16.04 41.50
C GLY A 124 31.27 -17.38 41.63
N ARG A 125 30.92 -18.39 40.82
CA ARG A 125 31.61 -19.68 40.80
C ARG A 125 33.04 -19.58 40.31
N GLU A 126 33.31 -18.80 39.27
CA GLU A 126 34.67 -18.58 38.76
C GLU A 126 35.57 -17.90 39.81
N ARG A 127 35.06 -16.91 40.54
CA ARG A 127 35.80 -16.27 41.64
C ARG A 127 36.10 -17.27 42.75
N ALA A 128 35.12 -18.07 43.17
CA ALA A 128 35.32 -19.10 44.19
C ALA A 128 36.33 -20.17 43.74
N GLN A 129 36.31 -20.57 42.46
CA GLN A 129 37.30 -21.49 41.90
C GLN A 129 38.70 -20.88 41.84
N ALA A 130 38.82 -19.60 41.48
CA ALA A 130 40.10 -18.90 41.47
C ALA A 130 40.68 -18.77 42.90
N GLU A 131 39.85 -18.45 43.88
CA GLU A 131 40.25 -18.40 45.30
C GLU A 131 40.66 -19.77 45.83
N ALA A 132 39.87 -20.82 45.54
CA ALA A 132 40.21 -22.19 45.92
C ALA A 132 41.50 -22.68 45.25
N GLY A 133 41.72 -22.34 43.97
CA GLY A 133 42.97 -22.60 43.26
C GLY A 133 44.16 -21.87 43.88
N GLY A 134 43.98 -20.61 44.28
CA GLY A 134 44.98 -19.82 45.00
C GLY A 134 45.36 -20.41 46.36
N LEU A 135 44.36 -20.83 47.15
CA LEU A 135 44.58 -21.49 48.44
C LEU A 135 45.29 -22.83 48.29
N LYS A 136 44.92 -23.63 47.28
CA LYS A 136 45.60 -24.89 46.99
C LYS A 136 47.07 -24.66 46.61
N ALA A 137 47.34 -23.70 45.72
CA ALA A 137 48.70 -23.35 45.35
C ALA A 137 49.54 -22.82 46.53
N ALA A 138 48.92 -22.11 47.49
CA ALA A 138 49.58 -21.70 48.72
C ALA A 138 49.91 -22.89 49.63
N ALA A 139 48.97 -23.83 49.80
CA ALA A 139 49.18 -25.05 50.57
C ALA A 139 50.29 -25.92 49.96
N ASP A 140 50.31 -26.07 48.64
CA ASP A 140 51.35 -26.83 47.92
C ASP A 140 52.75 -26.20 48.11
N ARG A 141 52.83 -24.86 48.14
CA ARG A 141 54.08 -24.15 48.45
C ARG A 141 54.54 -24.35 49.89
N GLU A 142 53.62 -24.29 50.84
CA GLU A 142 53.94 -24.54 52.25
C GLU A 142 54.42 -25.98 52.48
N GLN A 143 53.77 -26.96 51.83
CA GLN A 143 54.23 -28.35 51.85
C GLN A 143 55.63 -28.49 51.24
N ALA A 144 55.88 -27.89 50.08
CA ALA A 144 57.19 -27.93 49.45
C ALA A 144 58.28 -27.30 50.33
N ASN A 145 57.97 -26.20 51.02
CA ASN A 145 58.87 -25.55 51.96
C ASN A 145 59.14 -26.45 53.19
N ALA A 146 58.09 -27.03 53.78
CA ALA A 146 58.23 -27.94 54.91
C ALA A 146 59.07 -29.19 54.55
N GLU A 147 58.89 -29.73 53.35
CA GLU A 147 59.73 -30.82 52.84
C GLU A 147 61.19 -30.40 52.66
N ALA A 148 61.43 -29.18 52.15
CA ALA A 148 62.78 -28.65 51.98
C ALA A 148 63.47 -28.46 53.34
N GLU A 149 62.77 -27.90 54.32
CA GLU A 149 63.25 -27.76 55.70
C GLU A 149 63.53 -29.13 56.33
N TRP A 150 62.63 -30.09 56.14
CA TRP A 150 62.82 -31.46 56.63
C TRP A 150 64.07 -32.11 56.02
N ARG A 151 64.28 -31.95 54.72
CA ARG A 151 65.49 -32.44 54.02
C ARG A 151 66.74 -31.79 54.59
N GLN A 152 66.73 -30.47 54.82
CA GLN A 152 67.86 -29.75 55.42
C GLN A 152 68.17 -30.25 56.84
N LEU A 153 67.15 -30.39 57.69
CA LEU A 153 67.32 -30.91 59.05
C LEU A 153 67.85 -32.35 59.06
N THR A 154 67.35 -33.18 58.15
CA THR A 154 67.84 -34.56 57.98
C THR A 154 69.32 -34.58 57.59
N GLN A 155 69.75 -33.73 56.66
CA GLN A 155 71.16 -33.60 56.28
C GLN A 155 72.03 -33.13 57.44
N LEU A 156 71.58 -32.16 58.23
CA LEU A 156 72.30 -31.68 59.41
C LEU A 156 72.43 -32.75 60.49
N LEU A 157 71.36 -33.52 60.74
CA LEU A 157 71.38 -34.65 61.67
C LEU A 157 72.33 -35.75 61.22
N GLU A 158 72.30 -36.10 59.93
CA GLU A 158 73.20 -37.10 59.36
C GLU A 158 74.66 -36.65 59.45
N HIS A 159 74.96 -35.37 59.13
CA HIS A 159 76.29 -34.82 59.31
C HIS A 159 76.74 -34.81 60.78
N ALA A 160 75.85 -34.44 61.72
CA ALA A 160 76.15 -34.48 63.15
C ALA A 160 76.38 -35.92 63.65
N ARG A 161 75.63 -36.89 63.12
CA ARG A 161 75.81 -38.32 63.39
C ARG A 161 77.18 -38.80 62.89
N GLN A 162 77.53 -38.51 61.64
CA GLN A 162 78.82 -38.85 61.04
C GLN A 162 79.99 -38.23 61.82
N GLN A 163 79.85 -36.99 62.28
CA GLN A 163 80.86 -36.35 63.14
C GLN A 163 81.02 -37.07 64.48
N ARG A 164 79.92 -37.48 65.13
CA ARG A 164 79.97 -38.24 66.38
C ARG A 164 80.57 -39.63 66.18
N GLU A 165 80.18 -40.33 65.13
CA GLU A 165 80.74 -41.64 64.78
C GLU A 165 82.23 -41.53 64.46
N ALA A 166 82.65 -40.52 63.69
CA ALA A 166 84.06 -40.25 63.41
C ALA A 166 84.86 -39.90 64.69
N ALA A 167 84.29 -39.10 65.60
CA ALA A 167 84.92 -38.80 66.88
C ALA A 167 85.08 -40.08 67.74
N ARG A 168 84.05 -40.92 67.79
CA ARG A 168 84.09 -42.20 68.50
C ARG A 168 85.12 -43.17 67.89
N ASN A 169 85.19 -43.25 66.57
CA ASN A 169 86.17 -44.08 65.87
C ASN A 169 87.60 -43.59 66.14
N ARG A 170 87.84 -42.27 66.13
CA ARG A 170 89.15 -41.72 66.52
C ARG A 170 89.51 -42.01 67.98
N GLU A 171 88.53 -42.01 68.89
CA GLU A 171 88.75 -42.37 70.29
C GLU A 171 89.07 -43.86 70.46
N ILE A 172 88.41 -44.73 69.70
CA ILE A 172 88.72 -46.17 69.63
C ILE A 172 90.11 -46.37 69.03
N GLU A 173 90.43 -45.76 67.88
CA GLU A 173 91.76 -45.82 67.26
C GLU A 173 92.86 -45.33 68.20
N ALA A 174 92.63 -44.26 68.97
CA ALA A 174 93.57 -43.77 69.97
C ALA A 174 93.78 -44.77 71.13
N ARG A 175 92.69 -45.42 71.60
CA ARG A 175 92.78 -46.52 72.58
C ARG A 175 93.51 -47.74 72.01
N ASP A 176 93.26 -48.10 70.76
CA ASP A 176 93.89 -49.23 70.08
C ASP A 176 95.39 -48.95 69.83
N LEU A 177 95.76 -47.73 69.46
CA LEU A 177 97.16 -47.30 69.40
C LEU A 177 97.82 -47.29 70.78
N GLN A 178 97.12 -46.86 71.83
CA GLN A 178 97.65 -46.85 73.20
C GLN A 178 97.85 -48.27 73.75
N THR A 179 96.92 -49.20 73.47
CA THR A 179 97.07 -50.62 73.80
C THR A 179 98.16 -51.30 72.98
N LEU A 180 98.29 -51.00 71.69
CA LEU A 180 99.42 -51.45 70.86
C LEU A 180 100.76 -50.88 71.33
N THR A 181 100.80 -49.66 71.86
CA THR A 181 102.01 -49.04 72.44
C THR A 181 102.41 -49.71 73.76
N VAL A 182 101.44 -50.13 74.57
CA VAL A 182 101.69 -50.92 75.80
C VAL A 182 102.15 -52.34 75.48
N LEU A 183 101.74 -52.91 74.33
CA LEU A 183 102.11 -54.26 73.91
C LEU A 183 103.36 -54.33 72.99
N SER A 184 103.90 -53.19 72.53
CA SER A 184 105.04 -53.13 71.60
C SER A 184 106.36 -52.64 72.24
N SER A 185 106.48 -52.66 73.57
CA SER A 185 107.76 -52.34 74.25
C SER A 185 108.79 -53.47 74.25
N GLU A 186 108.56 -54.58 73.54
CA GLU A 186 109.60 -55.59 73.29
C GLU A 186 109.64 -55.98 71.81
N VAL A 187 110.86 -55.90 71.25
CA VAL A 187 111.31 -56.44 69.94
C VAL A 187 111.11 -55.54 68.70
N GLY A 188 112.21 -54.92 68.25
CA GLY A 188 112.44 -54.67 66.80
C GLY A 188 113.18 -55.87 66.15
N PRO A 189 113.52 -55.89 64.84
CA PRO A 189 113.36 -54.87 63.79
C PRO A 189 112.91 -55.42 62.39
N ARG A 190 112.93 -54.53 61.36
CA ARG A 190 113.14 -54.76 59.89
C ARG A 190 111.96 -55.12 58.94
N ARG A 191 111.62 -54.13 58.11
CA ARG A 191 111.73 -54.06 56.62
C ARG A 191 110.95 -55.06 55.74
N ARG A 192 110.02 -54.54 54.92
CA ARG A 192 109.80 -54.84 53.47
C ARG A 192 108.64 -53.98 52.91
N THR A 193 108.92 -53.00 52.05
CA THR A 193 108.77 -53.00 50.57
C THR A 193 107.34 -53.24 50.05
N ALA A 194 106.72 -52.20 49.47
CA ALA A 194 106.05 -52.24 48.16
C ALA A 194 105.62 -50.82 47.72
N SER A 195 106.17 -50.37 46.59
CA SER A 195 105.49 -49.51 45.62
C SER A 195 104.96 -50.47 44.53
N PRO A 196 103.84 -50.22 43.83
CA PRO A 196 103.81 -49.13 42.85
C PRO A 196 102.45 -48.41 42.64
N ALA A 197 102.59 -47.15 42.20
CA ALA A 197 101.98 -46.50 41.04
C ALA A 197 100.49 -46.69 40.64
N SER A 198 99.94 -45.52 40.27
CA SER A 198 98.97 -45.25 39.18
C SER A 198 97.54 -45.75 39.41
N GLY A 199 96.47 -45.11 38.95
CA GLY A 199 96.25 -43.99 38.04
C GLY A 199 94.75 -43.98 37.70
N GLY A 200 94.21 -42.78 37.41
CA GLY A 200 92.91 -42.46 36.80
C GLY A 200 91.76 -43.48 36.73
N ALA A 201 90.62 -43.12 37.33
CA ALA A 201 89.28 -43.23 36.75
C ALA A 201 88.23 -42.66 37.72
N ARG A 202 87.94 -41.35 37.64
CA ARG A 202 86.94 -40.68 38.49
C ARG A 202 85.84 -40.03 37.63
N THR A 203 85.14 -40.84 36.84
CA THR A 203 83.93 -40.41 36.11
C THR A 203 82.81 -41.45 36.03
N GLY A 204 82.94 -42.64 36.64
CA GLY A 204 81.88 -43.68 36.62
C GLY A 204 80.96 -43.70 37.85
N ALA A 205 81.46 -43.33 39.04
CA ALA A 205 80.72 -43.52 40.29
C ALA A 205 79.48 -42.61 40.44
N ALA A 206 79.59 -41.34 40.03
CA ALA A 206 78.47 -40.39 40.14
C ALA A 206 77.32 -40.67 39.15
N ALA A 207 77.62 -41.32 38.01
CA ALA A 207 76.59 -41.78 37.08
C ALA A 207 75.83 -43.00 37.62
N ALA A 208 76.53 -43.90 38.33
CA ALA A 208 75.94 -45.08 38.93
C ALA A 208 75.01 -44.75 40.11
N ASP A 209 75.28 -43.69 40.87
CA ASP A 209 74.40 -43.26 41.96
C ASP A 209 73.10 -42.60 41.42
N ARG A 210 73.18 -41.79 40.36
CA ARG A 210 71.98 -41.21 39.70
C ARG A 210 71.08 -42.26 39.05
N LEU A 211 71.67 -43.30 38.46
CA LEU A 211 70.90 -44.43 37.92
C LEU A 211 70.18 -45.21 39.02
N ARG A 212 70.76 -45.29 40.22
CA ARG A 212 70.11 -45.91 41.40
C ARG A 212 68.95 -45.07 41.93
N GLU A 213 69.11 -43.75 42.01
CA GLU A 213 68.04 -42.84 42.43
C GLU A 213 66.88 -42.82 41.42
N LEU A 214 67.19 -42.78 40.12
CA LEU A 214 66.16 -42.89 39.08
C LEU A 214 65.44 -44.25 39.16
N GLY A 215 66.16 -45.34 39.35
CA GLY A 215 65.57 -46.68 39.54
C GLY A 215 64.60 -46.72 40.72
N ALA A 216 64.99 -46.17 41.88
CA ALA A 216 64.12 -46.13 43.07
C ALA A 216 62.85 -45.27 42.87
N ALA A 217 62.96 -44.17 42.12
CA ALA A 217 61.80 -43.35 41.77
C ALA A 217 60.84 -44.09 40.81
N PHE A 218 61.36 -44.86 39.85
CA PHE A 218 60.55 -45.66 38.94
C PHE A 218 59.85 -46.83 39.64
N ASP A 219 60.53 -47.50 40.57
CA ASP A 219 59.93 -48.56 41.39
C ASP A 219 58.77 -48.02 42.25
N ALA A 220 58.89 -46.79 42.76
CA ALA A 220 57.81 -46.12 43.49
C ALA A 220 56.60 -45.80 42.58
N VAL A 221 56.84 -45.44 41.31
CA VAL A 221 55.77 -45.20 40.32
C VAL A 221 55.07 -46.50 39.93
N LEU A 222 55.82 -47.60 39.75
CA LEU A 222 55.26 -48.93 39.47
C LEU A 222 54.39 -49.42 40.65
N ALA A 223 54.85 -49.20 41.88
CA ALA A 223 54.08 -49.54 43.08
C ALA A 223 52.77 -48.73 43.22
N ALA A 224 52.78 -47.46 42.81
CA ALA A 224 51.60 -46.59 42.87
C ALA A 224 50.57 -46.87 41.76
N THR A 225 51.04 -47.30 40.58
CA THR A 225 50.21 -47.56 39.40
C THR A 225 49.75 -49.01 39.28
N GLY A 226 50.34 -49.94 40.05
CA GLY A 226 50.00 -51.36 40.04
C GLY A 226 50.42 -52.10 38.77
N ALA A 227 51.27 -51.50 37.94
CA ALA A 227 51.78 -52.10 36.72
C ALA A 227 52.94 -53.05 37.03
N ALA A 228 52.95 -54.22 36.38
CA ALA A 228 53.93 -55.28 36.66
C ALA A 228 55.30 -55.07 36.00
N ASP A 229 55.39 -54.21 34.98
CA ASP A 229 56.61 -53.96 34.21
C ASP A 229 56.60 -52.53 33.60
N VAL A 230 57.79 -51.99 33.34
CA VAL A 230 58.02 -50.63 32.79
C VAL A 230 57.36 -50.48 31.42
N ASP A 231 57.45 -51.51 30.58
CA ASP A 231 56.85 -51.51 29.24
C ASP A 231 55.31 -51.54 29.31
N ALA A 232 54.74 -52.20 30.33
CA ALA A 232 53.29 -52.24 30.54
C ALA A 232 52.73 -50.89 31.03
N LEU A 233 53.49 -50.18 31.87
CA LEU A 233 53.15 -48.82 32.30
C LEU A 233 53.24 -47.83 31.13
N ALA A 234 54.31 -47.91 30.31
CA ALA A 234 54.44 -47.08 29.12
C ALA A 234 53.29 -47.32 28.14
N ALA A 235 52.91 -48.58 27.89
CA ALA A 235 51.79 -48.91 27.02
C ALA A 235 50.44 -48.38 27.52
N THR A 236 50.20 -48.41 28.84
CA THR A 236 48.95 -47.88 29.42
C THR A 236 48.91 -46.35 29.39
N ILE A 237 50.04 -45.67 29.60
CA ILE A 237 50.13 -44.21 29.46
C ILE A 237 49.90 -43.82 28.00
N VAL A 238 50.53 -44.50 27.04
CA VAL A 238 50.33 -44.23 25.60
C VAL A 238 48.87 -44.46 25.20
N ALA A 239 48.23 -45.54 25.68
CA ALA A 239 46.80 -45.76 25.45
C ALA A 239 45.93 -44.66 26.08
N GLY A 240 46.29 -44.19 27.28
CA GLY A 240 45.64 -43.05 27.93
C GLY A 240 45.81 -41.75 27.16
N GLU A 241 47.00 -41.47 26.66
CA GLU A 241 47.31 -40.33 25.80
C GLU A 241 46.51 -40.38 24.51
N ASP A 242 46.46 -41.54 23.82
CA ASP A 242 45.65 -41.73 22.61
C ASP A 242 44.16 -41.47 22.86
N THR A 243 43.61 -41.93 23.99
CA THR A 243 42.22 -41.63 24.35
C THR A 243 42.00 -40.16 24.65
N ASN A 244 42.95 -39.51 25.32
CA ASN A 244 42.90 -38.08 25.58
C ASN A 244 42.98 -37.26 24.29
N PHE A 245 43.86 -37.63 23.34
CA PHE A 245 43.94 -36.97 22.04
C PHE A 245 42.64 -37.10 21.24
N ARG A 246 41.97 -38.25 21.28
CA ARG A 246 40.65 -38.44 20.66
C ARG A 246 39.57 -37.58 21.33
N LEU A 247 39.55 -37.52 22.66
CA LEU A 247 38.60 -36.67 23.39
C LEU A 247 38.85 -35.19 23.11
N LEU A 248 40.11 -34.77 23.03
CA LEU A 248 40.48 -33.39 22.68
C LEU A 248 40.04 -33.04 21.25
N GLY A 249 40.17 -33.98 20.31
CA GLY A 249 39.62 -33.87 18.96
C GLY A 249 38.10 -33.75 18.94
N TYR A 250 37.39 -34.57 19.73
CA TYR A 250 35.93 -34.51 19.85
C TYR A 250 35.46 -33.19 20.46
N VAL A 251 36.11 -32.71 21.53
CA VAL A 251 35.82 -31.40 22.13
C VAL A 251 36.06 -30.27 21.13
N GLY A 252 37.13 -30.36 20.33
CA GLY A 252 37.38 -29.41 19.24
C GLY A 252 36.28 -29.43 18.17
N ALA A 253 35.81 -30.61 17.78
CA ALA A 253 34.72 -30.76 16.81
C ALA A 253 33.39 -30.21 17.34
N VAL A 254 33.05 -30.50 18.60
CA VAL A 254 31.83 -29.98 19.25
C VAL A 254 31.88 -28.46 19.40
N ASN A 255 33.04 -27.89 19.73
CA ASN A 255 33.19 -26.43 19.80
C ASN A 255 33.04 -25.78 18.42
N ALA A 256 33.62 -26.39 17.37
CA ALA A 256 33.43 -25.89 16.01
C ALA A 256 31.96 -25.97 15.55
N GLU A 257 31.23 -27.02 15.95
CA GLU A 257 29.80 -27.14 15.70
C GLU A 257 28.98 -26.11 16.49
N ALA A 258 29.36 -25.83 17.75
CA ALA A 258 28.74 -24.78 18.56
C ALA A 258 28.94 -23.39 17.94
N ASP A 259 30.16 -23.05 17.52
CA ASP A 259 30.47 -21.79 16.84
C ASP A 259 29.67 -21.64 15.52
N ALA A 260 29.53 -22.73 14.75
CA ALA A 260 28.73 -22.75 13.53
C ALA A 260 27.23 -22.54 13.82
N LEU A 261 26.70 -23.16 14.87
CA LEU A 261 25.31 -22.96 15.30
C LEU A 261 25.05 -21.55 15.83
N GLU A 262 26.01 -20.96 16.54
CA GLU A 262 25.92 -19.57 17.00
C GLU A 262 25.89 -18.58 15.82
N ALA A 263 26.74 -18.81 14.80
CA ALA A 263 26.72 -18.03 13.56
C ALA A 263 25.37 -18.16 12.83
N ALA A 264 24.86 -19.38 12.65
CA ALA A 264 23.56 -19.60 12.04
C ALA A 264 22.40 -18.96 12.84
N ALA A 265 22.48 -18.97 14.17
CA ALA A 265 21.50 -18.30 15.03
C ALA A 265 21.61 -16.77 14.98
N ALA A 266 22.77 -16.21 14.65
CA ALA A 266 22.94 -14.79 14.40
C ALA A 266 22.34 -14.38 13.05
N ASP A 267 22.55 -15.18 12.00
CA ASP A 267 21.97 -14.96 10.67
C ASP A 267 20.43 -15.02 10.72
N LEU A 268 19.85 -16.05 11.36
CA LEU A 268 18.41 -16.15 11.56
C LEU A 268 17.84 -14.98 12.37
N ARG A 269 18.58 -14.47 13.37
CA ARG A 269 18.17 -13.26 14.11
C ARG A 269 18.19 -12.02 13.21
N GLY A 270 19.16 -11.91 12.31
CA GLY A 270 19.22 -10.88 11.28
C GLY A 270 18.04 -10.93 10.31
N GLU A 271 17.68 -12.14 9.84
CA GLU A 271 16.52 -12.34 8.96
C GLU A 271 15.20 -11.98 9.65
N VAL A 272 15.03 -12.36 10.92
CA VAL A 272 13.84 -11.98 11.71
C VAL A 272 13.74 -10.46 11.91
N ALA A 273 14.87 -9.79 12.16
CA ALA A 273 14.89 -8.32 12.27
C ALA A 273 14.51 -7.66 10.94
N ALA A 274 15.11 -8.09 9.83
CA ALA A 274 14.80 -7.58 8.49
C ALA A 274 13.32 -7.84 8.09
N ALA A 275 12.78 -9.02 8.42
CA ALA A 275 11.37 -9.32 8.21
C ALA A 275 10.45 -8.45 9.08
N GLY A 276 10.87 -8.12 10.31
CA GLY A 276 10.18 -7.20 11.21
C GLY A 276 10.11 -5.78 10.65
N ASP A 277 11.23 -5.25 10.16
CA ASP A 277 11.31 -3.92 9.55
C ASP A 277 10.47 -3.84 8.27
N ALA A 278 10.50 -4.87 7.43
CA ALA A 278 9.65 -4.97 6.25
C ALA A 278 8.16 -5.00 6.61
N ALA A 279 7.77 -5.72 7.67
CA ALA A 279 6.40 -5.75 8.16
C ALA A 279 5.95 -4.38 8.70
N ALA A 280 6.82 -3.69 9.45
CA ALA A 280 6.55 -2.35 9.98
C ALA A 280 6.40 -1.30 8.87
N ALA A 281 7.26 -1.36 7.84
CA ALA A 281 7.17 -0.50 6.66
C ALA A 281 5.87 -0.75 5.88
N ALA A 282 5.51 -2.02 5.69
CA ALA A 282 4.25 -2.38 5.03
C ALA A 282 3.02 -1.93 5.83
N ASP A 283 3.05 -1.98 7.16
CA ASP A 283 2.01 -1.44 8.04
C ASP A 283 1.92 0.08 7.97
N ALA A 284 3.06 0.78 7.89
CA ALA A 284 3.10 2.23 7.72
C ALA A 284 2.48 2.65 6.38
N ALA A 285 2.85 1.97 5.28
CA ALA A 285 2.26 2.22 3.95
C ALA A 285 0.74 1.98 3.94
N ARG A 286 0.25 0.89 4.56
CA ARG A 286 -1.19 0.62 4.69
C ARG A 286 -1.94 1.69 5.49
N ARG A 287 -1.34 2.19 6.59
CA ARG A 287 -1.91 3.29 7.38
C ARG A 287 -2.02 4.56 6.57
N ALA A 288 -1.01 4.89 5.76
CA ALA A 288 -1.03 6.04 4.87
C ALA A 288 -2.18 5.95 3.85
N VAL A 289 -2.35 4.79 3.19
CA VAL A 289 -3.46 4.56 2.24
C VAL A 289 -4.82 4.67 2.93
N THR A 290 -4.94 4.15 4.15
CA THR A 290 -6.20 4.25 4.92
C THR A 290 -6.52 5.70 5.27
N GLN A 291 -5.53 6.49 5.71
CA GLN A 291 -5.70 7.91 6.00
C GLN A 291 -6.05 8.72 4.74
N GLU A 292 -5.43 8.40 3.59
CA GLU A 292 -5.76 9.04 2.32
C GLU A 292 -7.22 8.77 1.91
N LEU A 293 -7.67 7.51 2.01
CA LEU A 293 -9.05 7.13 1.70
C LEU A 293 -10.06 7.75 2.68
N GLU A 294 -9.73 7.85 3.97
CA GLU A 294 -10.55 8.55 4.97
C GLU A 294 -10.62 10.06 4.68
N GLY A 295 -9.50 10.67 4.27
CA GLY A 295 -9.46 12.07 3.85
C GLY A 295 -10.34 12.32 2.61
N ARG A 296 -10.25 11.44 1.61
CA ARG A 296 -11.11 11.50 0.41
C ARG A 296 -12.58 11.32 0.75
N LEU A 297 -12.91 10.40 1.67
CA LEU A 297 -14.29 10.21 2.14
C LEU A 297 -14.81 11.48 2.82
N SER A 298 -14.02 12.08 3.72
CA SER A 298 -14.39 13.32 4.41
C SER A 298 -14.61 14.49 3.45
N ALA A 299 -13.76 14.63 2.42
CA ALA A 299 -13.91 15.66 1.39
C ALA A 299 -15.20 15.46 0.55
N THR A 300 -15.52 14.21 0.19
CA THR A 300 -16.78 13.89 -0.51
C THR A 300 -18.01 14.11 0.38
N GLU A 301 -17.94 13.78 1.67
CA GLU A 301 -19.00 14.04 2.66
C GLU A 301 -19.26 15.54 2.82
N ALA A 302 -18.20 16.36 2.91
CA ALA A 302 -18.32 17.81 2.98
C ALA A 302 -18.95 18.39 1.69
N SER A 303 -18.56 17.88 0.53
CA SER A 303 -19.12 18.28 -0.76
C SER A 303 -20.60 17.91 -0.86
N ALA A 304 -20.99 16.70 -0.44
CA ALA A 304 -22.37 16.25 -0.39
C ALA A 304 -23.22 17.12 0.56
N SER A 305 -22.72 17.42 1.76
CA SER A 305 -23.38 18.32 2.71
C SER A 305 -23.56 19.73 2.13
N GLY A 306 -22.57 20.25 1.39
CA GLY A 306 -22.68 21.53 0.70
C GLY A 306 -23.72 21.55 -0.42
N PHE A 307 -23.95 20.42 -1.11
CA PHE A 307 -25.05 20.30 -2.08
C PHE A 307 -26.41 20.17 -1.38
N GLU A 308 -26.50 19.43 -0.28
CA GLU A 308 -27.72 19.30 0.53
C GLU A 308 -28.18 20.66 1.07
N GLY A 309 -27.26 21.46 1.64
CA GLY A 309 -27.58 22.80 2.14
C GLY A 309 -28.09 23.75 1.04
N ARG A 310 -27.55 23.65 -0.18
CA ARG A 310 -28.03 24.43 -1.33
C ARG A 310 -29.42 23.98 -1.79
N ARG A 311 -29.66 22.66 -1.84
CA ARG A 311 -30.99 22.10 -2.15
C ARG A 311 -32.03 22.54 -1.12
N ASP A 312 -31.69 22.48 0.17
CA ASP A 312 -32.60 22.85 1.25
C ASP A 312 -32.92 24.36 1.20
N SER A 313 -31.94 25.20 0.86
CA SER A 313 -32.15 26.64 0.66
C SER A 313 -33.09 26.92 -0.52
N ALA A 314 -32.93 26.20 -1.64
CA ALA A 314 -33.82 26.30 -2.79
C ALA A 314 -35.25 25.81 -2.46
N ALA A 315 -35.37 24.69 -1.73
CA ALA A 315 -36.64 24.15 -1.27
C ALA A 315 -37.36 25.08 -0.28
N ALA A 316 -36.62 25.75 0.60
CA ALA A 316 -37.18 26.76 1.50
C ALA A 316 -37.66 28.00 0.74
N CYS A 317 -37.06 28.33 -0.41
CA CYS A 317 -37.52 29.41 -1.28
C CYS A 317 -38.83 29.02 -1.99
N THR A 318 -38.91 27.82 -2.56
CA THR A 318 -40.13 27.33 -3.22
C THR A 318 -41.28 27.14 -2.24
N SER A 319 -41.03 26.68 -1.01
CA SER A 319 -42.06 26.61 0.04
C SER A 319 -42.61 28.00 0.39
N ARG A 320 -41.74 29.00 0.59
CA ARG A 320 -42.18 30.38 0.86
C ARG A 320 -43.00 30.96 -0.28
N LEU A 321 -42.62 30.68 -1.53
CA LEU A 321 -43.39 31.08 -2.71
C LEU A 321 -44.77 30.39 -2.74
N ARG A 322 -44.83 29.11 -2.41
CA ARG A 322 -46.09 28.34 -2.34
C ARG A 322 -47.04 28.90 -1.28
N ASP A 323 -46.53 29.19 -0.08
CA ASP A 323 -47.33 29.75 1.01
C ASP A 323 -47.82 31.16 0.67
N GLY A 324 -46.94 31.99 0.10
CA GLY A 324 -47.30 33.32 -0.40
C GLY A 324 -48.37 33.27 -1.50
N LEU A 325 -48.25 32.31 -2.43
CA LEU A 325 -49.23 32.09 -3.49
C LEU A 325 -50.58 31.66 -2.91
N ALA A 326 -50.60 30.73 -1.95
CA ALA A 326 -51.82 30.28 -1.29
C ALA A 326 -52.54 31.44 -0.56
N MET A 327 -51.80 32.32 0.12
CA MET A 327 -52.38 33.52 0.75
C MET A 327 -52.98 34.49 -0.27
N LEU A 328 -52.26 34.77 -1.36
CA LEU A 328 -52.74 35.66 -2.42
C LEU A 328 -53.96 35.06 -3.13
N TRP A 329 -53.96 33.74 -3.33
CA TRP A 329 -55.06 33.00 -3.94
C TRP A 329 -56.38 33.14 -3.18
N GLN A 330 -56.31 32.97 -1.86
CA GLN A 330 -57.47 33.15 -0.98
C GLN A 330 -57.94 34.62 -0.98
N ARG A 331 -57.01 35.58 -0.97
CA ARG A 331 -57.32 37.02 -0.91
C ARG A 331 -57.86 37.58 -2.23
N ALA A 332 -57.43 37.05 -3.37
CA ALA A 332 -57.92 37.41 -4.70
C ALA A 332 -59.25 36.74 -5.06
N GLY A 333 -59.69 35.75 -4.28
CA GLY A 333 -60.95 35.04 -4.49
C GLY A 333 -60.95 34.20 -5.77
N CYS A 334 -59.83 33.53 -6.05
CA CYS A 334 -59.64 32.73 -7.26
C CYS A 334 -60.44 31.40 -7.26
N ASP A 335 -61.05 31.02 -6.14
CA ASP A 335 -61.81 29.77 -5.96
C ASP A 335 -63.19 29.82 -6.65
N THR A 336 -63.18 29.82 -7.97
CA THR A 336 -64.38 29.59 -8.79
C THR A 336 -64.57 28.09 -9.07
N PRO A 337 -65.82 27.61 -9.19
CA PRO A 337 -66.10 26.19 -9.45
C PRO A 337 -65.47 25.69 -10.75
N ALA A 338 -65.29 26.55 -11.76
CA ALA A 338 -64.57 26.24 -13.00
C ALA A 338 -63.06 26.00 -12.78
N VAL A 339 -62.41 26.84 -11.96
CA VAL A 339 -60.97 26.71 -11.65
C VAL A 339 -60.71 25.48 -10.79
N ARG A 340 -61.61 25.16 -9.85
CA ARG A 340 -61.53 23.96 -9.00
C ARG A 340 -61.71 22.66 -9.80
N ALA A 341 -62.47 22.69 -10.88
CA ALA A 341 -62.60 21.55 -11.79
C ALA A 341 -61.32 21.32 -12.63
N LEU A 342 -60.54 22.38 -12.89
CA LEU A 342 -59.35 22.33 -13.73
C LEU A 342 -58.06 21.99 -12.95
N LEU A 343 -57.88 22.58 -11.77
CA LEU A 343 -56.67 22.41 -10.93
C LEU A 343 -56.86 21.43 -9.78
N GLY A 344 -58.08 20.92 -9.58
CA GLY A 344 -58.46 20.09 -8.44
C GLY A 344 -58.73 20.89 -7.16
N SER A 345 -59.12 20.20 -6.09
CA SER A 345 -59.34 20.80 -4.76
C SER A 345 -58.06 20.92 -3.91
N GLY A 346 -56.91 20.51 -4.46
CA GLY A 346 -55.61 20.61 -3.81
C GLY A 346 -55.01 22.01 -3.93
N GLY A 347 -54.32 22.47 -2.89
CA GLY A 347 -53.56 23.73 -2.92
C GLY A 347 -52.36 23.68 -3.90
N PRO A 348 -51.62 24.78 -4.05
CA PRO A 348 -50.50 24.86 -4.97
C PRO A 348 -49.40 23.85 -4.61
N THR A 349 -48.99 23.03 -5.57
CA THR A 349 -47.87 22.08 -5.50
C THR A 349 -46.71 22.58 -6.38
N ASP A 350 -45.50 22.04 -6.23
CA ASP A 350 -44.33 22.50 -7.03
C ASP A 350 -44.54 22.34 -8.54
N ALA A 351 -45.24 21.29 -8.97
CA ALA A 351 -45.55 21.05 -10.38
C ALA A 351 -46.68 21.96 -10.90
N SER A 352 -47.61 22.37 -10.03
CA SER A 352 -48.76 23.19 -10.40
C SER A 352 -48.55 24.68 -10.18
N LEU A 353 -47.44 25.09 -9.55
CA LEU A 353 -47.15 26.47 -9.13
C LEU A 353 -47.33 27.49 -10.27
N MET A 354 -46.85 27.15 -11.48
CA MET A 354 -47.00 27.99 -12.68
C MET A 354 -48.45 28.16 -13.13
N GLN A 355 -49.26 27.10 -13.04
CA GLN A 355 -50.68 27.15 -13.42
C GLN A 355 -51.48 28.02 -12.44
N PHE A 356 -51.20 27.92 -11.14
CA PHE A 356 -51.79 28.79 -10.11
C PHE A 356 -51.35 30.25 -10.28
N LEU A 357 -50.08 30.52 -10.60
CA LEU A 357 -49.60 31.89 -10.87
C LEU A 357 -50.31 32.52 -12.07
N GLY A 358 -50.51 31.77 -13.17
CA GLY A 358 -51.22 32.27 -14.35
C GLY A 358 -52.68 32.64 -14.06
N VAL A 359 -53.40 31.82 -13.31
CA VAL A 359 -54.80 32.11 -12.93
C VAL A 359 -54.87 33.31 -11.97
N LEU A 360 -53.92 33.43 -11.05
CA LEU A 360 -53.85 34.56 -10.13
C LEU A 360 -53.57 35.88 -10.86
N GLU A 361 -52.66 35.88 -11.83
CA GLU A 361 -52.38 37.04 -12.67
C GLU A 361 -53.60 37.48 -13.47
N GLN A 362 -54.31 36.53 -14.10
CA GLN A 362 -55.56 36.81 -14.80
C GLN A 362 -56.60 37.44 -13.85
N ARG A 363 -56.79 36.85 -12.67
CA ARG A 363 -57.78 37.33 -11.71
C ARG A 363 -57.45 38.72 -11.16
N THR A 364 -56.18 38.96 -10.84
CA THR A 364 -55.73 40.28 -10.39
C THR A 364 -55.89 41.33 -11.48
N HIS A 365 -55.63 40.97 -12.74
CA HIS A 365 -55.86 41.86 -13.87
C HIS A 365 -57.35 42.21 -14.06
N GLU A 366 -58.25 41.23 -13.92
CA GLU A 366 -59.71 41.46 -13.94
C GLU A 366 -60.16 42.43 -12.82
N LEU A 367 -59.66 42.24 -11.60
CA LEU A 367 -59.96 43.12 -10.47
C LEU A 367 -59.46 44.55 -10.71
N LEU A 368 -58.28 44.68 -11.33
CA LEU A 368 -57.66 45.97 -11.67
C LEU A 368 -58.45 46.68 -12.77
N GLN A 369 -58.88 45.97 -13.81
CA GLN A 369 -59.77 46.50 -14.86
C GLN A 369 -61.13 46.94 -14.29
N ALA A 370 -61.73 46.14 -13.41
CA ALA A 370 -63.00 46.48 -12.76
C ALA A 370 -62.87 47.73 -11.87
N TYR A 371 -61.75 47.85 -11.14
CA TYR A 371 -61.44 49.04 -10.35
C TYR A 371 -61.25 50.27 -11.24
N VAL A 372 -60.50 50.15 -12.33
CA VAL A 372 -60.31 51.26 -13.28
C VAL A 372 -61.64 51.67 -13.91
N ALA A 373 -62.49 50.73 -14.34
CA ALA A 373 -63.81 51.05 -14.87
C ALA A 373 -64.67 51.84 -13.88
N LYS A 374 -64.60 51.49 -12.58
CA LYS A 374 -65.28 52.22 -11.51
C LYS A 374 -64.71 53.63 -11.31
N VAL A 375 -63.38 53.77 -11.26
CA VAL A 375 -62.68 55.06 -11.09
C VAL A 375 -62.90 56.00 -12.28
N VAL A 376 -62.95 55.45 -13.50
CA VAL A 376 -63.24 56.20 -14.73
C VAL A 376 -64.69 56.73 -14.74
N ALA A 377 -65.62 56.02 -14.11
CA ALA A 377 -67.01 56.46 -13.95
C ALA A 377 -67.17 57.62 -12.94
N GLU A 378 -66.20 57.84 -12.04
CA GLU A 378 -66.24 58.89 -11.00
C GLU A 378 -65.76 60.28 -11.50
N GLY A 379 -65.23 60.38 -12.73
CA GLY A 379 -65.01 61.68 -13.41
C GLY A 379 -63.69 61.84 -14.19
N PRO A 380 -63.58 62.88 -15.04
CA PRO A 380 -62.49 63.04 -16.03
C PRO A 380 -61.10 63.27 -15.43
N GLY A 381 -60.99 63.76 -14.19
CA GLY A 381 -59.71 63.93 -13.50
C GLY A 381 -59.06 62.63 -13.03
N GLN A 382 -59.86 61.58 -12.79
CA GLN A 382 -59.36 60.28 -12.30
C GLN A 382 -58.98 59.31 -13.43
N GLN A 383 -59.40 59.59 -14.68
CA GLN A 383 -59.03 58.82 -15.88
C GLN A 383 -57.52 58.74 -16.12
N LYS A 384 -56.76 59.81 -15.83
CA LYS A 384 -55.28 59.80 -15.92
C LYS A 384 -54.65 58.85 -14.91
N ARG A 385 -55.17 58.80 -13.67
CA ARG A 385 -54.71 57.88 -12.62
C ARG A 385 -55.06 56.43 -12.97
N ALA A 386 -56.27 56.18 -13.46
CA ALA A 386 -56.72 54.86 -13.86
C ALA A 386 -55.94 54.30 -15.06
N ARG A 387 -55.60 55.17 -16.03
CA ARG A 387 -54.79 54.80 -17.21
C ARG A 387 -53.31 54.56 -16.87
N ALA A 388 -52.78 55.20 -15.83
CA ALA A 388 -51.43 54.94 -15.32
C ALA A 388 -51.32 53.57 -14.61
N LEU A 389 -52.39 53.13 -13.94
CA LEU A 389 -52.46 51.83 -13.26
C LEU A 389 -52.53 50.62 -14.22
N LEU A 390 -53.01 50.81 -15.45
CA LEU A 390 -53.09 49.79 -16.51
C LEU A 390 -51.88 49.77 -17.45
N ALA A 391 -50.93 50.69 -17.29
CA ALA A 391 -49.73 50.70 -18.11
C ALA A 391 -48.85 49.49 -17.74
N PRO A 392 -48.26 48.78 -18.73
CA PRO A 392 -47.30 47.72 -18.43
C PRO A 392 -46.13 48.30 -17.62
N PRO A 393 -45.52 47.54 -16.70
CA PRO A 393 -44.39 48.03 -15.94
C PRO A 393 -43.26 48.39 -16.92
N SER A 394 -42.98 49.68 -17.05
CA SER A 394 -41.81 50.19 -17.75
C SER A 394 -40.56 49.59 -17.10
N ALA A 395 -39.60 49.18 -17.92
CA ALA A 395 -38.31 48.64 -17.50
C ALA A 395 -37.67 49.48 -16.37
N PRO A 396 -36.89 48.86 -15.45
CA PRO A 396 -36.44 49.51 -14.23
C PRO A 396 -35.46 50.65 -14.54
N GLY A 397 -35.99 51.87 -14.51
CA GLY A 397 -35.24 53.11 -14.43
C GLY A 397 -35.56 53.77 -13.09
N SER A 398 -34.59 53.74 -12.18
CA SER A 398 -34.40 54.62 -11.01
C SER A 398 -35.62 55.41 -10.51
N GLY A 399 -36.24 54.95 -9.42
CA GLY A 399 -37.21 55.72 -8.66
C GLY A 399 -37.81 54.90 -7.51
N GLU A 400 -37.59 55.36 -6.29
CA GLU A 400 -37.80 54.66 -5.03
C GLU A 400 -39.27 54.29 -4.68
N ALA A 401 -39.36 53.39 -3.70
CA ALA A 401 -40.49 53.07 -2.82
C ALA A 401 -41.50 52.00 -3.30
N GLY A 402 -41.18 50.76 -2.91
CA GLY A 402 -42.09 49.62 -2.84
C GLY A 402 -41.24 48.36 -2.71
N ALA A 403 -41.20 47.75 -1.52
CA ALA A 403 -40.37 46.59 -1.22
C ALA A 403 -40.62 45.46 -2.22
N ALA A 404 -39.82 45.43 -3.28
CA ALA A 404 -39.72 44.31 -4.18
C ALA A 404 -39.16 43.16 -3.34
N ILE A 405 -39.85 42.03 -3.33
CA ILE A 405 -39.24 40.77 -2.94
C ILE A 405 -38.18 40.50 -4.03
N THR A 406 -36.97 41.02 -3.80
CA THR A 406 -35.78 40.66 -4.56
C THR A 406 -35.48 39.22 -4.19
N VAL A 407 -35.96 38.29 -5.03
CA VAL A 407 -35.37 36.97 -5.12
C VAL A 407 -34.06 37.20 -5.87
N ASP A 408 -33.00 37.50 -5.14
CA ASP A 408 -31.66 37.47 -5.71
C ASP A 408 -31.46 36.06 -6.26
N PRO A 409 -31.18 35.88 -7.57
CA PRO A 409 -30.75 34.58 -8.06
C PRO A 409 -29.53 34.18 -7.24
N PRO A 410 -29.43 32.93 -6.73
CA PRO A 410 -28.29 32.54 -5.93
C PRO A 410 -27.03 32.82 -6.74
N THR A 411 -26.29 33.82 -6.27
CA THR A 411 -25.06 34.30 -6.87
C THR A 411 -24.17 33.09 -7.09
N THR A 412 -23.82 32.81 -8.34
CA THR A 412 -22.71 31.91 -8.66
C THR A 412 -21.44 32.58 -8.18
N VAL A 413 -21.16 32.45 -6.89
CA VAL A 413 -19.87 32.80 -6.31
C VAL A 413 -18.92 31.67 -6.67
N PRO A 414 -17.86 31.90 -7.46
CA PRO A 414 -16.78 30.93 -7.60
C PRO A 414 -16.10 30.73 -6.24
N PRO A 415 -15.47 29.58 -5.98
CA PRO A 415 -14.91 29.27 -4.67
C PRO A 415 -13.89 30.32 -4.21
N PRO A 416 -13.75 30.56 -2.89
CA PRO A 416 -12.85 31.58 -2.38
C PRO A 416 -11.39 31.17 -2.63
N ALA A 417 -10.73 31.93 -3.51
CA ALA A 417 -9.28 31.95 -3.61
C ALA A 417 -8.70 32.78 -2.44
N GLY A 418 -7.90 32.13 -1.60
CA GLY A 418 -6.78 32.74 -0.89
C GLY A 418 -7.10 33.71 0.26
N ALA A 419 -7.23 33.17 1.46
CA ALA A 419 -6.76 33.87 2.66
C ALA A 419 -5.24 33.77 2.70
N ALA A 420 -4.54 34.85 2.34
CA ALA A 420 -3.16 35.07 2.75
C ALA A 420 -2.83 36.56 2.78
N SER A 421 -2.72 37.12 3.99
CA SER A 421 -1.65 38.06 4.34
C SER A 421 -1.81 38.54 5.78
N ALA A 422 -1.06 37.91 6.69
CA ALA A 422 -0.34 38.58 7.79
C ALA A 422 0.64 37.60 8.45
N ALA A 423 1.84 37.44 7.88
CA ALA A 423 3.11 37.26 8.61
C ALA A 423 4.25 37.10 7.59
N ALA A 424 5.16 38.06 7.59
CA ALA A 424 6.38 38.06 6.81
C ALA A 424 7.45 37.14 7.43
N GLY A 425 8.27 36.48 6.60
CA GLY A 425 9.49 35.80 7.05
C GLY A 425 10.13 34.83 6.05
N SER A 426 10.80 35.37 5.03
CA SER A 426 11.99 34.84 4.31
C SER A 426 12.01 33.45 3.63
N ALA A 427 12.15 33.53 2.30
CA ALA A 427 13.17 32.87 1.44
C ALA A 427 13.03 31.39 1.01
N ASP A 428 12.70 31.23 -0.28
CA ASP A 428 13.48 30.54 -1.34
C ASP A 428 12.83 29.34 -2.08
N GLY A 429 12.57 29.56 -3.37
CA GLY A 429 12.70 28.64 -4.52
C GLY A 429 11.96 27.30 -4.62
N SER A 430 10.89 27.23 -5.43
CA SER A 430 10.86 26.52 -6.75
C SER A 430 9.47 25.97 -7.13
N ASP A 431 9.26 25.91 -8.44
CA ASP A 431 7.98 25.90 -9.16
C ASP A 431 7.12 24.64 -9.03
N GLY A 432 5.83 24.84 -8.73
CA GLY A 432 4.75 23.88 -8.97
C GLY A 432 3.58 24.59 -9.65
N SER A 433 3.26 24.21 -10.89
CA SER A 433 2.04 24.67 -11.57
C SER A 433 1.08 23.49 -11.77
N GLY A 434 0.07 23.42 -10.91
CA GLY A 434 -1.11 22.60 -11.07
C GLY A 434 -2.11 23.30 -11.99
N ALA A 435 -2.59 22.58 -13.00
CA ALA A 435 -3.74 22.98 -13.79
C ALA A 435 -4.98 22.28 -13.23
N GLU A 436 -5.83 23.05 -12.54
CA GLU A 436 -7.24 22.71 -12.33
C GLU A 436 -7.96 22.99 -13.67
N ASP A 437 -8.66 22.01 -14.23
CA ASP A 437 -9.52 22.22 -15.38
C ASP A 437 -10.82 21.41 -15.23
N ASP A 438 -11.90 22.10 -15.54
CA ASP A 438 -13.31 21.75 -15.40
C ASP A 438 -13.76 20.51 -16.19
N ASP A 439 -14.54 19.67 -15.53
CA ASP A 439 -15.32 18.57 -16.12
C ASP A 439 -16.56 19.12 -16.86
N GLN A 440 -16.35 19.60 -18.09
CA GLN A 440 -17.42 19.80 -19.07
C GLN A 440 -17.02 19.13 -20.39
N PRO A 441 -17.90 18.34 -21.06
CA PRO A 441 -17.52 17.64 -22.28
C PRO A 441 -17.23 18.67 -23.39
N LEU A 442 -15.95 18.80 -23.74
CA LEU A 442 -15.47 19.71 -24.77
C LEU A 442 -15.98 19.27 -26.14
N ASP A 443 -16.55 20.21 -26.90
CA ASP A 443 -16.91 19.99 -28.31
C ASP A 443 -15.65 19.64 -29.13
N ARG A 444 -15.84 18.83 -30.17
CA ARG A 444 -14.77 18.22 -30.99
C ARG A 444 -13.79 19.25 -31.56
N GLN A 445 -14.27 20.47 -31.87
CA GLN A 445 -13.42 21.56 -32.36
C GLN A 445 -12.56 22.19 -31.24
N ALA A 446 -13.11 22.33 -30.03
CA ALA A 446 -12.39 22.85 -28.86
C ALA A 446 -11.30 21.88 -28.40
N LEU A 447 -11.57 20.58 -28.47
CA LEU A 447 -10.60 19.52 -28.17
C LEU A 447 -9.43 19.53 -29.17
N TYR A 448 -9.70 19.77 -30.46
CA TYR A 448 -8.66 19.89 -31.48
C TYR A 448 -7.75 21.12 -31.25
N GLN A 449 -8.33 22.26 -30.86
CA GLN A 449 -7.57 23.47 -30.56
C GLN A 449 -6.74 23.35 -29.28
N ARG A 450 -7.26 22.62 -28.27
CA ARG A 450 -6.56 22.37 -27.01
C ARG A 450 -5.37 21.43 -27.20
N VAL A 451 -5.51 20.40 -28.03
CA VAL A 451 -4.43 19.51 -28.46
C VAL A 451 -3.37 20.28 -29.28
N GLN A 452 -3.79 21.17 -30.19
CA GLN A 452 -2.85 22.02 -30.93
C GLN A 452 -2.08 23.00 -30.03
N ARG A 453 -2.72 23.58 -29.01
CA ARG A 453 -2.03 24.43 -28.02
C ARG A 453 -1.07 23.65 -27.13
N SER A 454 -1.43 22.43 -26.74
CA SER A 454 -0.53 21.55 -25.97
C SER A 454 0.69 21.12 -26.80
N LEU A 455 0.49 20.79 -28.08
CA LEU A 455 1.59 20.51 -29.02
C LEU A 455 2.46 21.74 -29.29
N ALA A 456 1.89 22.94 -29.29
CA ALA A 456 2.66 24.19 -29.41
C ALA A 456 3.44 24.54 -28.12
N ARG A 457 2.94 24.18 -26.93
CA ARG A 457 3.63 24.39 -25.63
C ARG A 457 4.79 23.41 -25.40
N HIS A 458 4.82 22.29 -26.10
CA HIS A 458 5.92 21.30 -26.04
C HIS A 458 6.78 21.29 -27.30
N SER A 459 6.76 22.36 -28.09
CA SER A 459 7.70 22.55 -29.18
C SER A 459 8.83 23.51 -28.75
N PRO A 460 10.06 23.01 -28.52
CA PRO A 460 11.20 23.90 -28.32
C PRO A 460 11.53 24.59 -29.65
N ALA A 461 11.48 25.93 -29.65
CA ALA A 461 11.96 26.74 -30.75
C ALA A 461 13.51 26.78 -30.73
N ALA A 462 14.08 26.45 -31.89
CA ALA A 462 15.39 26.87 -32.41
C ALA A 462 16.69 26.26 -31.82
N ALA A 463 17.10 25.12 -32.38
CA ALA A 463 18.47 24.89 -32.86
C ALA A 463 18.44 24.04 -34.16
N THR A 464 19.29 24.43 -35.11
CA THR A 464 19.25 24.18 -36.58
C THR A 464 19.80 22.78 -37.00
N PRO A 465 19.80 22.36 -38.29
CA PRO A 465 19.14 21.14 -38.74
C PRO A 465 20.09 20.02 -39.19
N LEU A 466 19.70 18.76 -39.01
CA LEU A 466 20.28 17.63 -39.74
C LEU A 466 19.18 16.87 -40.49
N ALA A 467 19.56 16.41 -41.68
CA ALA A 467 18.71 16.19 -42.84
C ALA A 467 17.72 15.01 -42.75
N ARG A 468 16.56 15.17 -43.42
CA ARG A 468 15.57 14.13 -43.69
C ARG A 468 15.97 13.25 -44.90
N PRO A 469 15.50 11.99 -44.92
CA PRO A 469 14.82 11.41 -46.09
C PRO A 469 13.38 11.01 -45.68
N LYS A 470 12.31 11.62 -46.21
CA LYS A 470 11.53 11.30 -47.42
C LYS A 470 10.94 9.88 -47.46
N HIS A 471 9.63 9.83 -47.80
CA HIS A 471 8.70 8.70 -47.93
C HIS A 471 8.04 8.32 -46.58
N LEU A 472 6.71 8.25 -46.35
CA LEU A 472 5.55 8.00 -47.21
C LEU A 472 4.35 8.92 -46.87
N ARG A 473 3.46 9.01 -47.85
CA ARG A 473 2.25 9.83 -47.98
C ARG A 473 1.02 9.26 -47.22
N SER A 474 0.27 10.18 -46.61
CA SER A 474 -1.20 10.34 -46.53
C SER A 474 -2.15 9.12 -46.49
N GLY A 475 -3.01 9.13 -45.47
CA GLY A 475 -4.47 9.25 -45.67
C GLY A 475 -5.32 8.00 -45.46
N GLY A 476 -6.35 8.11 -44.61
CA GLY A 476 -7.45 7.15 -44.58
C GLY A 476 -8.23 7.10 -43.26
N GLN A 477 -9.29 7.89 -43.16
CA GLN A 477 -10.39 7.65 -42.21
C GLN A 477 -11.10 6.32 -42.55
N GLY A 478 -11.35 5.46 -41.57
CA GLY A 478 -12.24 4.29 -41.71
C GLY A 478 -12.81 3.92 -40.34
N ARG A 479 -14.07 4.28 -40.05
CA ARG A 479 -15.27 3.41 -40.11
C ARG A 479 -15.11 2.10 -39.33
N TYR A 480 -15.77 2.05 -38.18
CA TYR A 480 -16.08 0.82 -37.44
C TYR A 480 -16.77 -0.18 -38.38
N ARG A 481 -16.14 -1.36 -38.55
CA ARG A 481 -16.78 -2.55 -39.11
C ARG A 481 -17.02 -3.52 -37.97
N SER A 482 -18.28 -3.88 -37.78
CA SER A 482 -18.68 -5.10 -37.07
C SER A 482 -17.95 -6.29 -37.71
N VAL A 483 -17.26 -7.07 -36.91
CA VAL A 483 -16.65 -8.33 -37.35
C VAL A 483 -17.44 -9.46 -36.71
N ALA A 484 -18.21 -10.14 -37.54
CA ALA A 484 -18.82 -11.42 -37.26
C ALA A 484 -17.73 -12.48 -37.01
N SER A 485 -18.09 -13.49 -36.23
CA SER A 485 -17.36 -14.74 -35.96
C SER A 485 -16.47 -15.20 -37.13
N GLY A 486 -15.16 -15.06 -36.97
CA GLY A 486 -14.14 -15.55 -37.89
C GLY A 486 -12.78 -15.40 -37.19
N GLY A 487 -11.93 -16.44 -37.28
CA GLY A 487 -10.72 -16.60 -36.48
C GLY A 487 -9.73 -15.43 -36.52
N LEU A 488 -8.73 -15.46 -35.62
CA LEU A 488 -7.66 -14.47 -35.51
C LEU A 488 -7.17 -14.06 -36.91
N PRO A 489 -7.04 -12.76 -37.20
CA PRO A 489 -6.54 -12.32 -38.49
C PRO A 489 -5.15 -12.92 -38.71
N THR A 490 -5.05 -13.91 -39.59
CA THR A 490 -3.80 -14.37 -40.19
C THR A 490 -3.35 -13.30 -41.18
N THR A 491 -3.09 -12.09 -40.69
CA THR A 491 -2.29 -11.12 -41.42
C THR A 491 -0.88 -11.68 -41.41
N GLY A 492 -0.42 -12.17 -42.58
CA GLY A 492 0.97 -12.51 -42.81
C GLY A 492 1.86 -11.31 -42.52
N VAL A 493 2.29 -11.19 -41.27
CA VAL A 493 3.59 -10.59 -40.96
C VAL A 493 4.56 -11.71 -41.31
N GLY A 494 5.36 -11.49 -42.35
CA GLY A 494 6.36 -12.46 -42.78
C GLY A 494 7.18 -12.96 -41.58
N ALA A 495 7.76 -14.14 -41.71
CA ALA A 495 8.79 -14.63 -40.81
C ALA A 495 9.92 -13.60 -40.76
N ASP A 496 9.77 -12.63 -39.87
CA ASP A 496 10.80 -11.69 -39.49
C ASP A 496 11.69 -12.56 -38.61
N GLU A 497 12.59 -13.34 -39.23
CA GLU A 497 13.54 -14.23 -38.54
C GLU A 497 14.41 -13.46 -37.53
N ASP A 498 14.35 -12.13 -37.60
CA ASP A 498 14.99 -11.16 -36.73
C ASP A 498 14.15 -10.72 -35.51
N LEU A 499 12.86 -11.12 -35.39
CA LEU A 499 11.94 -10.67 -34.33
C LEU A 499 11.65 -11.75 -33.28
N ALA A 500 12.07 -11.51 -32.04
CA ALA A 500 11.73 -12.33 -30.89
C ALA A 500 10.62 -11.70 -30.03
N VAL A 501 9.83 -12.55 -29.38
CA VAL A 501 8.78 -12.14 -28.42
C VAL A 501 9.13 -12.68 -27.04
N VAL A 502 9.13 -11.82 -26.02
CA VAL A 502 9.33 -12.21 -24.62
C VAL A 502 8.01 -11.99 -23.88
N LEU A 503 7.39 -13.06 -23.41
CA LEU A 503 6.17 -13.01 -22.60
C LEU A 503 6.53 -12.83 -21.14
N VAL A 504 5.99 -11.79 -20.49
CA VAL A 504 6.36 -11.42 -19.12
C VAL A 504 5.17 -11.49 -18.18
N ASP A 505 5.31 -12.15 -17.04
CA ASP A 505 4.40 -12.05 -15.90
C ASP A 505 5.15 -11.71 -14.60
N HIS A 506 4.46 -11.70 -13.46
CA HIS A 506 5.09 -11.46 -12.16
C HIS A 506 6.07 -12.56 -11.71
N GLY A 507 5.90 -13.78 -12.23
CA GLY A 507 6.34 -15.01 -11.60
C GLY A 507 5.51 -15.36 -10.37
N SER A 508 5.63 -16.60 -9.92
CA SER A 508 4.99 -17.12 -8.73
C SER A 508 5.93 -18.06 -7.99
N LYS A 509 5.79 -18.11 -6.66
CA LYS A 509 6.44 -19.14 -5.82
C LYS A 509 5.87 -20.54 -6.08
N ARG A 510 4.67 -20.63 -6.67
CA ARG A 510 4.02 -21.90 -7.04
C ARG A 510 4.45 -22.29 -8.45
N VAL A 511 5.10 -23.44 -8.56
CA VAL A 511 5.63 -23.97 -9.84
C VAL A 511 4.51 -24.14 -10.87
N GLU A 512 3.31 -24.56 -10.46
CA GLU A 512 2.18 -24.77 -11.37
C GLU A 512 1.70 -23.47 -12.03
N ALA A 513 1.84 -22.33 -11.33
CA ALA A 513 1.44 -21.04 -11.89
C ALA A 513 2.43 -20.57 -12.97
N ASN A 514 3.73 -20.81 -12.79
CA ASN A 514 4.73 -20.47 -13.80
C ASN A 514 4.59 -21.35 -15.06
N LYS A 515 4.24 -22.63 -14.89
CA LYS A 515 3.96 -23.56 -16.00
C LYS A 515 2.84 -23.07 -16.92
N MET A 516 1.85 -22.33 -16.41
CA MET A 516 0.80 -21.78 -17.27
C MET A 516 1.34 -20.79 -18.30
N LEU A 517 2.36 -20.01 -17.95
CA LEU A 517 3.01 -19.10 -18.89
C LEU A 517 3.82 -19.86 -19.94
N GLU A 518 4.50 -20.94 -19.54
CA GLU A 518 5.21 -21.84 -20.47
C GLU A 518 4.25 -22.49 -21.47
N GLU A 519 3.12 -23.03 -20.99
CA GLU A 519 2.07 -23.61 -21.83
C GLU A 519 1.46 -22.58 -22.78
N PHE A 520 1.24 -21.35 -22.30
CA PHE A 520 0.76 -20.25 -23.13
C PHE A 520 1.79 -19.84 -24.20
N ALA A 521 3.08 -19.77 -23.84
CA ALA A 521 4.15 -19.47 -24.79
C ALA A 521 4.24 -20.53 -25.89
N GLU A 522 4.06 -21.80 -25.54
CA GLU A 522 4.03 -22.90 -26.49
C GLU A 522 2.81 -22.83 -27.42
N LEU A 523 1.63 -22.58 -26.87
CA LEU A 523 0.42 -22.35 -27.66
C LEU A 523 0.58 -21.14 -28.58
N TYR A 524 1.22 -20.06 -28.11
CA TYR A 524 1.51 -18.88 -28.90
C TYR A 524 2.47 -19.19 -30.05
N ARG A 525 3.55 -19.95 -29.81
CA ARG A 525 4.47 -20.43 -30.86
C ARG A 525 3.73 -21.22 -31.93
N GLN A 526 2.91 -22.20 -31.53
CA GLN A 526 2.15 -23.05 -32.46
C GLN A 526 1.13 -22.26 -33.27
N THR A 527 0.43 -21.32 -32.62
CA THR A 527 -0.64 -20.53 -33.26
C THR A 527 -0.08 -19.47 -34.20
N THR A 528 1.04 -18.84 -33.84
CA THR A 528 1.62 -17.72 -34.61
C THR A 528 2.75 -18.14 -35.55
N GLN A 529 3.23 -19.38 -35.45
CA GLN A 529 4.38 -19.93 -36.16
C GLN A 529 5.70 -19.14 -35.93
N ARG A 530 5.79 -18.40 -34.81
CA ARG A 530 7.02 -17.69 -34.41
C ARG A 530 7.99 -18.65 -33.73
N GLN A 531 9.24 -18.64 -34.17
CA GLN A 531 10.27 -19.53 -33.62
C GLN A 531 10.95 -18.98 -32.37
N LEU A 532 11.14 -17.66 -32.28
CA LEU A 532 11.78 -17.00 -31.15
C LEU A 532 10.73 -16.44 -30.19
N VAL A 533 10.26 -17.28 -29.27
CA VAL A 533 9.37 -16.88 -28.18
C VAL A 533 9.97 -17.35 -26.88
N GLU A 534 10.29 -16.43 -25.99
CA GLU A 534 10.83 -16.70 -24.66
C GLU A 534 9.83 -16.26 -23.60
N ILE A 535 10.00 -16.78 -22.38
CA ILE A 535 9.27 -16.31 -21.20
C ILE A 535 10.22 -15.59 -20.27
N ALA A 536 9.69 -14.68 -19.46
CA ALA A 536 10.40 -14.08 -18.35
C ALA A 536 9.45 -13.79 -17.19
N HIS A 537 10.00 -13.80 -16.00
CA HIS A 537 9.32 -13.45 -14.76
C HIS A 537 9.98 -12.19 -14.18
N MET A 538 9.18 -11.31 -13.58
CA MET A 538 9.71 -10.06 -13.03
C MET A 538 10.52 -10.27 -11.75
N GLU A 539 9.99 -11.00 -10.76
CA GLU A 539 10.57 -11.00 -9.41
C GLU A 539 10.60 -12.36 -8.72
N LEU A 540 9.60 -13.22 -8.97
CA LEU A 540 9.33 -14.37 -8.11
C LEU A 540 9.80 -15.71 -8.66
N ALA A 541 10.31 -15.73 -9.90
CA ALA A 541 10.76 -16.94 -10.58
C ALA A 541 11.85 -16.61 -11.60
N GLN A 542 12.50 -17.65 -12.12
CA GLN A 542 13.46 -17.58 -13.22
C GLN A 542 12.84 -18.24 -14.44
N PRO A 543 13.14 -17.79 -15.67
CA PRO A 543 14.16 -16.79 -16.07
C PRO A 543 13.73 -15.32 -15.88
N SER A 544 14.70 -14.41 -15.69
CA SER A 544 14.43 -12.97 -15.62
C SER A 544 14.25 -12.33 -17.01
N ILE A 545 13.78 -11.08 -17.07
CA ILE A 545 13.68 -10.31 -18.32
C ILE A 545 15.05 -10.17 -18.99
N ALA A 546 16.11 -9.94 -18.21
CA ALA A 546 17.47 -9.84 -18.73
C ALA A 546 17.93 -11.17 -19.35
N ASP A 547 17.67 -12.30 -18.67
CA ASP A 547 18.03 -13.62 -19.19
C ASP A 547 17.30 -13.96 -20.49
N ALA A 548 16.00 -13.63 -20.59
CA ALA A 548 15.21 -13.86 -21.79
C ALA A 548 15.68 -12.98 -22.96
N VAL A 549 16.04 -11.71 -22.70
CA VAL A 549 16.61 -10.81 -23.71
C VAL A 549 17.98 -11.31 -24.17
N ALA A 550 18.83 -11.76 -23.25
CA ALA A 550 20.15 -12.33 -23.58
C ALA A 550 20.03 -13.60 -24.42
N LYS A 551 19.06 -14.48 -24.11
CA LYS A 551 18.75 -15.65 -24.96
C LYS A 551 18.29 -15.26 -26.36
N CYS A 552 17.39 -14.27 -26.46
CA CYS A 552 16.96 -13.74 -27.75
C CYS A 552 18.14 -13.18 -28.56
N ALA A 553 19.05 -12.46 -27.92
CA ALA A 553 20.27 -11.94 -28.55
C ALA A 553 21.19 -13.06 -29.02
N ALA A 554 21.42 -14.08 -28.20
CA ALA A 554 22.22 -15.25 -28.55
C ALA A 554 21.62 -16.06 -29.73
N ALA A 555 20.29 -16.07 -29.84
CA ALA A 555 19.57 -16.68 -30.95
C ALA A 555 19.60 -15.85 -32.25
N GLY A 556 20.23 -14.66 -32.24
CA GLY A 556 20.42 -13.82 -33.43
C GLY A 556 19.27 -12.85 -33.72
N ALA A 557 18.35 -12.63 -32.76
CA ALA A 557 17.30 -11.63 -32.93
C ALA A 557 17.90 -10.22 -33.08
N LYS A 558 17.29 -9.38 -33.92
CA LYS A 558 17.61 -7.94 -34.03
C LYS A 558 16.59 -7.08 -33.28
N LYS A 559 15.40 -7.62 -33.03
CA LYS A 559 14.33 -6.93 -32.33
C LYS A 559 13.65 -7.85 -31.32
N VAL A 560 13.40 -7.34 -30.12
CA VAL A 560 12.63 -8.02 -29.08
C VAL A 560 11.39 -7.21 -28.75
N VAL A 561 10.23 -7.87 -28.82
CA VAL A 561 8.98 -7.32 -28.29
C VAL A 561 8.69 -7.98 -26.95
N VAL A 562 8.77 -7.18 -25.89
CA VAL A 562 8.43 -7.61 -24.54
C VAL A 562 6.93 -7.41 -24.36
N ALA A 563 6.20 -8.51 -24.31
CA ALA A 563 4.74 -8.56 -24.27
C ALA A 563 4.26 -8.88 -22.85
N PRO A 564 3.70 -7.91 -22.13
CA PRO A 564 3.24 -8.13 -20.76
C PRO A 564 1.96 -8.99 -20.73
N TYR A 565 2.02 -10.14 -20.06
CA TYR A 565 0.90 -11.04 -19.78
C TYR A 565 0.10 -10.55 -18.56
N PHE A 566 -0.46 -9.34 -18.66
CA PHE A 566 -1.22 -8.67 -17.59
C PHE A 566 -2.54 -8.14 -18.10
N LEU A 567 -3.58 -8.18 -17.25
CA LEU A 567 -4.92 -7.71 -17.58
C LEU A 567 -5.12 -6.19 -17.37
N SER A 568 -4.23 -5.52 -16.65
CA SER A 568 -4.38 -4.10 -16.30
C SER A 568 -3.08 -3.32 -16.45
N ARG A 569 -3.22 -2.01 -16.73
CA ARG A 569 -2.10 -1.05 -16.73
C ARG A 569 -1.80 -0.62 -15.30
N GLY A 570 -1.03 -1.43 -14.58
CA GLY A 570 -0.50 -1.11 -13.25
C GLY A 570 0.91 -0.51 -13.31
N ARG A 571 1.49 -0.18 -12.14
CA ARG A 571 2.84 0.39 -11.99
C ARG A 571 3.91 -0.40 -12.76
N HIS A 572 3.83 -1.73 -12.69
CA HIS A 572 4.77 -2.63 -13.37
C HIS A 572 4.80 -2.44 -14.89
N ILE A 573 3.66 -2.12 -15.50
CA ILE A 573 3.58 -1.88 -16.94
C ILE A 573 4.13 -0.50 -17.30
N THR A 574 3.90 0.51 -16.46
CA THR A 574 4.24 1.90 -16.76
C THR A 574 5.68 2.27 -16.39
N GLU A 575 6.25 1.63 -15.38
CA GLU A 575 7.55 1.99 -14.79
C GLU A 575 8.55 0.82 -14.83
N ASP A 576 8.20 -0.30 -14.20
CA ASP A 576 9.20 -1.36 -13.89
C ASP A 576 9.65 -2.16 -15.13
N ILE A 577 8.71 -2.67 -15.94
CA ILE A 577 9.06 -3.43 -17.16
C ILE A 577 9.86 -2.55 -18.13
N PRO A 578 9.45 -1.31 -18.46
CA PRO A 578 10.28 -0.42 -19.27
C PRO A 578 11.70 -0.21 -18.72
N ALA A 579 11.85 -0.05 -17.41
CA ALA A 579 13.16 0.13 -16.77
C ALA A 579 14.04 -1.15 -16.88
N LEU A 580 13.47 -2.33 -16.60
CA LEU A 580 14.17 -3.61 -16.71
C LEU A 580 14.56 -3.92 -18.16
N VAL A 581 13.69 -3.62 -19.11
CA VAL A 581 13.95 -3.79 -20.55
C VAL A 581 15.03 -2.82 -21.03
N ALA A 582 15.02 -1.57 -20.57
CA ALA A 582 16.07 -0.59 -20.89
C ALA A 582 17.44 -1.03 -20.36
N SER A 583 17.50 -1.57 -19.14
CA SER A 583 18.72 -2.13 -18.57
C SER A 583 19.24 -3.31 -19.39
N ALA A 584 18.37 -4.27 -19.73
CA ALA A 584 18.73 -5.42 -20.54
C ALA A 584 19.19 -5.03 -21.96
N GLN A 585 18.57 -3.99 -22.55
CA GLN A 585 18.98 -3.47 -23.86
C GLN A 585 20.34 -2.77 -23.80
N ALA A 586 20.69 -2.11 -22.70
CA ALA A 586 21.99 -1.46 -22.55
C ALA A 586 23.16 -2.46 -22.62
N GLU A 587 22.93 -3.70 -22.17
CA GLU A 587 23.89 -4.81 -22.27
C GLU A 587 23.97 -5.40 -23.68
N HIS A 588 22.96 -5.17 -24.52
CA HIS A 588 22.88 -5.64 -25.91
C HIS A 588 22.57 -4.49 -26.90
N PRO A 589 23.53 -3.57 -27.18
CA PRO A 589 23.26 -2.37 -28.00
C PRO A 589 22.82 -2.63 -29.44
N SER A 590 23.12 -3.82 -29.99
CA SER A 590 22.70 -4.24 -31.33
C SER A 590 21.23 -4.69 -31.40
N LEU A 591 20.57 -4.85 -30.25
CA LEU A 591 19.21 -5.35 -30.12
C LEU A 591 18.23 -4.19 -29.88
N GLN A 592 17.14 -4.14 -30.64
CA GLN A 592 16.07 -3.17 -30.40
C GLN A 592 14.98 -3.79 -29.52
N CYS A 593 14.83 -3.33 -28.28
CA CYS A 593 13.75 -3.78 -27.41
C CYS A 593 12.57 -2.80 -27.42
N VAL A 594 11.35 -3.33 -27.47
CA VAL A 594 10.10 -2.54 -27.41
C VAL A 594 9.12 -3.23 -26.47
N VAL A 595 8.46 -2.47 -25.60
CA VAL A 595 7.41 -3.00 -24.70
C VAL A 595 6.05 -2.83 -25.36
N ALA A 596 5.28 -3.91 -25.43
CA ALA A 596 3.89 -3.88 -25.92
C ALA A 596 2.93 -3.41 -24.82
N ASP A 597 1.75 -2.95 -25.23
CA ASP A 597 0.66 -2.71 -24.29
C ASP A 597 0.25 -4.03 -23.61
N PRO A 598 -0.17 -4.00 -22.33
CA PRO A 598 -0.71 -5.18 -21.67
C PRO A 598 -2.04 -5.58 -22.33
N ILE A 599 -2.47 -6.83 -22.10
CA ILE A 599 -3.70 -7.40 -22.66
C ILE A 599 -4.90 -6.46 -22.46
N GLY A 600 -5.05 -5.92 -21.24
CA GLY A 600 -5.97 -4.82 -20.99
C GLY A 600 -7.44 -5.13 -21.32
N ILE A 601 -8.19 -4.06 -21.63
CA ILE A 601 -9.58 -4.12 -22.08
C ILE A 601 -9.56 -4.21 -23.61
N ASP A 602 -9.77 -5.41 -24.14
CA ASP A 602 -9.85 -5.67 -25.58
C ASP A 602 -11.15 -6.45 -25.91
N PRO A 603 -11.83 -6.17 -27.05
CA PRO A 603 -13.01 -6.93 -27.47
C PRO A 603 -12.80 -8.45 -27.52
N LEU A 604 -11.59 -8.93 -27.81
CA LEU A 604 -11.26 -10.36 -27.81
C LEU A 604 -11.30 -10.97 -26.40
N MET A 605 -11.04 -10.18 -25.35
CA MET A 605 -11.18 -10.64 -23.97
C MET A 605 -12.63 -10.92 -23.60
N VAL A 606 -13.57 -10.09 -24.10
CA VAL A 606 -15.00 -10.33 -23.91
C VAL A 606 -15.43 -11.61 -24.61
N GLN A 607 -14.96 -11.84 -25.84
CA GLN A 607 -15.24 -13.08 -26.58
C GLN A 607 -14.68 -14.32 -25.88
N LEU A 608 -13.46 -14.22 -25.32
CA LEU A 608 -12.85 -15.29 -24.56
C LEU A 608 -13.66 -15.63 -23.29
N ILE A 609 -14.11 -14.62 -22.55
CA ILE A 609 -14.94 -14.81 -21.36
C ILE A 609 -16.28 -15.46 -21.74
N GLU A 610 -16.95 -14.97 -22.78
CA GLU A 610 -18.20 -15.54 -23.27
C GLU A 610 -18.02 -17.00 -23.68
N LYS A 611 -16.92 -17.33 -24.36
CA LYS A 611 -16.57 -18.72 -24.69
C LYS A 611 -16.46 -19.58 -23.42
N ARG A 612 -15.77 -19.12 -22.38
CA ARG A 612 -15.64 -19.87 -21.11
C ARG A 612 -16.99 -20.05 -20.41
N VAL A 613 -17.85 -19.04 -20.45
CA VAL A 613 -19.22 -19.12 -19.92
C VAL A 613 -20.02 -20.18 -20.70
N ALA A 614 -19.99 -20.13 -22.02
CA ALA A 614 -20.66 -21.09 -22.89
C ALA A 614 -20.16 -22.53 -22.68
N ASP A 615 -18.85 -22.74 -22.55
CA ASP A 615 -18.23 -24.05 -22.30
C ASP A 615 -18.67 -24.66 -20.95
N THR A 616 -19.13 -23.83 -20.00
CA THR A 616 -19.55 -24.27 -18.65
C THR A 616 -21.05 -24.60 -18.59
N LEU A 617 -21.85 -24.05 -19.51
CA LEU A 617 -23.28 -24.33 -19.57
C LEU A 617 -23.51 -25.68 -20.27
N PRO A 618 -24.39 -26.55 -19.75
CA PRO A 618 -24.72 -27.80 -20.43
C PRO A 618 -25.30 -27.50 -21.80
N ALA A 619 -24.86 -28.22 -22.83
CA ALA A 619 -25.44 -28.12 -24.16
C ALA A 619 -26.95 -28.34 -24.04
N ALA A 620 -27.73 -27.34 -24.46
CA ALA A 620 -29.18 -27.45 -24.47
C ALA A 620 -29.56 -28.62 -25.40
N THR A 621 -29.97 -29.73 -24.79
CA THR A 621 -30.59 -30.88 -25.47
C THR A 621 -31.93 -30.53 -26.06
#